data_AF-A0A8S3XS40-F1
#
_entry.id   AF-A0A8S3XS40-F1
#
_cell.length_a   1.000
_cell.length_b   1.000
_cell.length_c   1.000
_cell.angle_alpha   90.00
_cell.angle_beta   90.00
_cell.angle_gamma   90.00
#
_symmetry.space_group_name_H-M   'P 1'
#
loop_
_entity.id
_entity.type
_entity.pdbx_description
1 polymer ?
#
loop_
_entity_poly.entity_id
_entity_poly.type
_entity_poly.pdbx_seq_one_letter_code
_entity_poly.pdbx_strand_id
1 'polypeptide(L)'
;MEPIKKSVADLTEHFNLRMVEFQKDLKSAIPATSPNSNINHQFNTFRSFVLTAPENFQLQVELLSRQKDNMEMRHRKKILLVHGVKENKKENTSACAVKVLSDYLKIPGILSESISRSHRLAQAGTDRPLLSL
;
A
#
# COMPACT_ATOMS: atom_id res chain seq x y z
N MET A 1 8.23 -6.06 -3.20
CA MET A 1 9.14 -6.02 -2.04
C MET A 1 10.59 -5.91 -2.47
N GLU A 2 11.06 -6.73 -3.40
CA GLU A 2 12.46 -6.68 -3.86
C GLU A 2 12.94 -5.34 -4.46
N PRO A 3 12.13 -4.62 -5.27
CA PRO A 3 12.51 -3.29 -5.77
C PRO A 3 12.68 -2.25 -4.65
N ILE A 4 11.89 -2.37 -3.59
CA ILE A 4 11.93 -1.47 -2.43
C ILE A 4 13.19 -1.75 -1.61
N LYS A 5 13.53 -3.02 -1.39
CA LYS A 5 14.78 -3.40 -0.71
C LYS A 5 16.00 -2.88 -1.46
N LYS A 6 16.01 -3.01 -2.80
CA LYS A 6 17.06 -2.47 -3.64
C LYS A 6 17.14 -0.95 -3.52
N SER A 7 16.01 -0.24 -3.59
CA SER A 7 15.97 1.21 -3.40
C SER A 7 16.50 1.68 -2.04
N VAL A 8 16.25 0.94 -0.96
CA VAL A 8 16.77 1.25 0.38
C VAL A 8 18.27 0.98 0.48
N ALA A 9 18.75 -0.10 -0.15
CA ALA A 9 20.18 -0.41 -0.23
C ALA A 9 20.94 0.66 -1.03
N ASP A 10 20.42 1.05 -2.21
CA ASP A 10 20.99 2.08 -3.07
C ASP A 10 21.02 3.45 -2.33
N LEU A 11 19.97 3.76 -1.56
CA LEU A 11 19.92 4.99 -0.76
C LEU A 11 20.97 4.98 0.38
N THR A 12 21.16 3.82 1.02
CA THR A 12 22.17 3.63 2.08
C THR A 12 23.59 3.80 1.52
N GLU A 13 23.87 3.19 0.37
CA GLU A 13 25.14 3.35 -0.33
C GLU A 13 25.38 4.81 -0.70
N HIS A 14 24.37 5.50 -1.23
CA HIS A 14 24.46 6.90 -1.60
C HIS A 14 24.74 7.81 -0.39
N PHE A 15 24.11 7.57 0.76
CA PHE A 15 24.42 8.32 1.99
C PHE A 15 25.85 8.07 2.48
N ASN A 16 26.32 6.84 2.43
CA ASN A 16 27.68 6.50 2.84
C ASN A 16 28.71 7.20 1.94
N LEU A 17 28.50 7.22 0.62
CA LEU A 17 29.35 7.94 -0.33
C LEU A 17 29.39 9.44 -0.02
N ARG A 18 28.23 10.08 0.17
CA ARG A 18 28.16 11.51 0.53
C ARG A 18 28.80 11.82 1.88
N MET A 19 28.69 10.91 2.86
CA MET A 19 29.37 11.06 4.15
C MET A 19 30.89 10.98 3.99
N VAL A 20 31.41 10.08 3.17
CA VAL A 20 32.84 9.96 2.88
C VAL A 20 33.36 11.22 2.16
N GLU A 21 32.61 11.75 1.20
CA GLU A 21 32.92 13.03 0.53
C GLU A 21 32.96 14.19 1.53
N PHE A 22 31.94 14.31 2.38
CA PHE A 22 31.89 15.34 3.42
C PHE A 22 33.05 15.24 4.40
N GLN A 23 33.41 14.02 4.86
CA GLN A 23 34.56 13.82 5.73
C GLN A 23 35.90 14.20 5.07
N LYS A 24 36.03 13.97 3.76
CA LYS A 24 37.21 14.36 2.98
C LYS A 24 37.31 15.89 2.88
N ASP A 25 36.20 16.56 2.59
CA ASP A 25 36.13 18.02 2.48
C ASP A 25 36.42 18.70 3.82
N LEU A 26 35.91 18.14 4.93
CA LEU A 26 36.24 18.59 6.28
C LEU A 26 37.73 18.49 6.57
N LYS A 27 38.38 17.36 6.25
CA LYS A 27 39.82 17.16 6.49
C LYS A 27 40.69 18.11 5.65
N SER A 28 40.23 18.45 4.44
CA SER A 28 40.91 19.37 3.51
C SER A 28 40.80 20.84 3.93
N ALA A 29 39.73 21.23 4.64
CA ALA A 29 39.48 22.62 5.06
C ALA A 29 40.28 23.07 6.30
N ILE A 30 40.92 22.14 7.02
CA ILE A 30 41.63 22.40 8.28
C ILE A 30 42.89 23.31 8.15
N PRO A 31 43.56 23.50 6.99
CA PRO A 31 44.72 24.41 6.91
C PRO A 31 44.46 25.88 6.53
N ALA A 32 43.24 26.35 6.22
CA ALA A 32 43.05 27.70 5.63
C ALA A 32 42.07 28.61 6.41
N THR A 33 42.60 29.72 6.89
CA THR A 33 41.96 30.98 7.33
C THR A 33 40.41 31.06 7.30
N SER A 34 39.82 31.12 8.50
CA SER A 34 38.39 31.23 8.87
C SER A 34 37.59 29.89 8.94
N PRO A 35 37.75 29.12 10.03
CA PRO A 35 37.30 27.71 10.09
C PRO A 35 35.79 27.47 10.24
N ASN A 36 35.02 28.43 10.77
CA ASN A 36 33.70 28.11 11.36
C ASN A 36 32.48 28.36 10.45
N SER A 37 32.57 29.27 9.47
CA SER A 37 31.41 29.64 8.63
C SER A 37 31.15 28.61 7.51
N ASN A 38 32.21 28.13 6.85
CA ASN A 38 32.10 27.18 5.74
C ASN A 38 31.71 25.77 6.21
N ILE A 39 32.27 25.31 7.33
CA ILE A 39 31.97 23.99 7.92
C ILE A 39 30.50 23.89 8.37
N ASN A 40 29.98 24.93 9.03
CA ASN A 40 28.57 24.97 9.42
C ASN A 40 27.64 24.93 8.20
N HIS A 41 27.98 25.63 7.12
CA HIS A 41 27.20 25.60 5.89
C HIS A 41 27.19 24.21 5.24
N GLN A 42 28.36 23.57 5.12
CA GLN A 42 28.48 22.22 4.56
C GLN A 42 27.75 21.17 5.42
N PHE A 43 27.89 21.25 6.76
CA PHE A 43 27.18 20.36 7.68
C PHE A 43 25.66 20.53 7.58
N ASN A 44 25.15 21.75 7.56
CA ASN A 44 23.71 21.99 7.43
C ASN A 44 23.18 21.52 6.07
N THR A 45 23.94 21.71 5.00
CA THR A 45 23.58 21.20 3.67
C THR A 45 23.50 19.67 3.66
N PHE A 46 24.51 19.00 4.24
CA PHE A 46 24.54 17.54 4.35
C PHE A 46 23.41 17.02 5.23
N ARG A 47 23.17 17.66 6.39
CA ARG A 47 22.09 17.31 7.30
C ARG A 47 20.72 17.43 6.63
N SER A 48 20.46 18.55 5.94
CA SER A 48 19.22 18.71 5.17
C SER A 48 19.08 17.62 4.12
N PHE A 49 20.14 17.31 3.37
CA PHE A 49 20.12 16.21 2.40
C PHE A 49 19.77 14.86 3.02
N VAL A 50 20.42 14.49 4.13
CA VAL A 50 20.20 13.22 4.84
C VAL A 50 18.78 13.13 5.42
N LEU A 51 18.18 14.25 5.83
CA LEU A 51 16.82 14.27 6.38
C LEU A 51 15.74 14.32 5.28
N THR A 52 15.99 15.01 4.16
CA THR A 52 15.02 15.16 3.07
C THR A 52 14.81 13.86 2.29
N ALA A 53 15.83 13.03 2.14
CA ALA A 53 15.71 11.76 1.43
C ALA A 53 14.76 10.73 2.11
N PRO A 54 14.84 10.44 3.43
CA PRO A 54 13.88 9.58 4.11
C PRO A 54 12.49 10.20 4.20
N GLU A 55 12.36 11.53 4.34
CA GLU A 55 11.07 12.23 4.26
C GLU A 55 10.39 12.00 2.90
N ASN A 56 11.13 12.16 1.80
CA ASN A 56 10.62 11.90 0.46
C ASN A 56 10.27 10.43 0.25
N PHE A 57 11.07 9.51 0.79
CA PHE A 57 10.78 8.08 0.73
C PHE A 57 9.48 7.74 1.48
N GLN A 58 9.28 8.30 2.67
CA GLN A 58 8.05 8.15 3.45
C GLN A 58 6.82 8.62 2.65
N LEU A 59 6.91 9.80 2.01
CA LEU A 59 5.83 10.32 1.16
C LEU A 59 5.54 9.40 -0.04
N GLN A 60 6.56 8.83 -0.66
CA GLN A 60 6.38 7.87 -1.76
C GLN A 60 5.69 6.58 -1.29
N VAL A 61 6.07 6.05 -0.14
CA VAL A 61 5.44 4.86 0.45
C VAL A 61 3.97 5.15 0.79
N GLU A 62 3.68 6.31 1.38
CA GLU A 62 2.31 6.72 1.69
C GLU A 62 1.44 6.84 0.43
N LEU A 63 1.98 7.48 -0.62
CA LEU A 63 1.30 7.60 -1.90
C LEU A 63 0.98 6.22 -2.50
N LEU A 64 1.94 5.30 -2.49
CA LEU A 64 1.76 3.94 -3.00
C LEU A 64 0.71 3.17 -2.18
N SER A 65 0.73 3.30 -0.85
CA SER A 65 -0.28 2.69 0.02
C SER A 65 -1.68 3.19 -0.33
N ARG A 66 -1.85 4.51 -0.44
CA ARG A 66 -3.13 5.11 -0.80
C ARG A 66 -3.60 4.69 -2.19
N GLN A 67 -2.69 4.59 -3.17
CA GLN A 67 -3.03 4.13 -4.51
C GLN A 67 -3.44 2.66 -4.54
N LYS A 68 -2.74 1.80 -3.80
CA LYS A 68 -3.10 0.39 -3.61
C LYS A 68 -4.50 0.27 -3.02
N ASP A 69 -4.81 1.00 -1.96
CA ASP A 69 -6.12 0.96 -1.31
C ASP A 69 -7.22 1.45 -2.27
N ASN A 70 -6.97 2.56 -2.98
CA ASN A 70 -7.89 3.05 -4.00
C ASN A 70 -8.13 2.02 -5.11
N MET A 71 -7.08 1.32 -5.56
CA MET A 71 -7.22 0.25 -6.54
C MET A 71 -8.04 -0.90 -5.98
N GLU A 72 -7.75 -1.37 -4.77
CA GLU A 72 -8.53 -2.45 -4.14
C GLU A 72 -10.00 -2.06 -3.96
N MET A 73 -10.29 -0.85 -3.47
CA MET A 73 -11.65 -0.33 -3.33
C MET A 73 -12.37 -0.24 -4.68
N ARG A 74 -11.68 0.18 -5.74
CA ARG A 74 -12.25 0.18 -7.11
C ARG A 74 -12.56 -1.22 -7.63
N HIS A 75 -11.76 -2.23 -7.28
CA HIS A 75 -12.03 -3.62 -7.64
C HIS A 75 -13.19 -4.19 -6.81
N ARG A 76 -13.29 -3.80 -5.53
CA ARG A 76 -14.35 -4.25 -4.61
C ARG A 76 -15.69 -3.52 -4.81
N LYS A 77 -15.76 -2.46 -5.61
CA LYS A 77 -17.00 -1.65 -5.79
C LYS A 77 -18.20 -2.41 -6.37
N LYS A 78 -17.96 -3.53 -7.06
CA LYS A 78 -19.00 -4.40 -7.63
C LYS A 78 -19.19 -5.69 -6.81
N ILE A 79 -18.50 -5.79 -5.67
CA ILE A 79 -18.58 -6.93 -4.79
C ILE A 79 -19.61 -6.64 -3.71
N LEU A 80 -20.57 -7.55 -3.55
CA LEU A 80 -21.44 -7.61 -2.39
C LEU A 80 -21.09 -8.82 -1.54
N LEU A 81 -20.91 -8.60 -0.23
CA LEU A 81 -20.72 -9.65 0.76
C LEU A 81 -22.01 -9.83 1.54
N VAL A 82 -22.57 -11.04 1.48
CA VAL A 82 -23.79 -11.41 2.22
C VAL A 82 -23.43 -12.39 3.32
N HIS A 83 -23.65 -11.99 4.56
CA HIS A 83 -23.36 -12.79 5.76
C HIS A 83 -24.63 -13.48 6.30
N GLY A 84 -24.47 -14.52 7.11
CA GLY A 84 -25.59 -15.21 7.78
C GLY A 84 -26.46 -16.07 6.87
N VAL A 85 -25.96 -16.39 5.67
CA VAL A 85 -26.64 -17.28 4.73
C VAL A 85 -26.23 -18.71 5.02
N LYS A 86 -27.17 -19.56 5.44
CA LYS A 86 -26.92 -20.98 5.74
C LYS A 86 -26.25 -21.69 4.55
N GLU A 87 -25.21 -22.47 4.82
CA GLU A 87 -24.50 -23.26 3.80
C GLU A 87 -25.26 -24.55 3.43
N ASN A 88 -25.24 -24.93 2.15
CA ASN A 88 -25.74 -26.24 1.72
C ASN A 88 -24.72 -26.95 0.80
N LYS A 89 -24.61 -28.29 0.91
CA LYS A 89 -23.55 -29.10 0.27
C LYS A 89 -23.58 -29.10 -1.27
N LYS A 90 -24.68 -28.69 -1.89
CA LYS A 90 -24.86 -28.56 -3.36
C LYS A 90 -25.55 -27.24 -3.70
N GLU A 91 -25.15 -26.16 -3.04
CA GLU A 91 -25.78 -24.86 -3.27
C GLU A 91 -25.41 -24.26 -4.63
N ASN A 92 -26.42 -23.68 -5.30
CA ASN A 92 -26.20 -22.70 -6.35
C ASN A 92 -26.09 -21.32 -5.70
N THR A 93 -24.87 -20.84 -5.59
CA THR A 93 -24.50 -19.59 -4.91
C THR A 93 -25.11 -18.35 -5.58
N SER A 94 -25.25 -18.34 -6.91
CA SER A 94 -25.90 -17.24 -7.65
C SER A 94 -27.40 -17.20 -7.39
N ALA A 95 -28.08 -18.36 -7.46
CA ALA A 95 -29.51 -18.45 -7.14
C ALA A 95 -29.80 -18.06 -5.68
N CYS A 96 -28.91 -18.45 -4.76
CA CYS A 96 -28.99 -18.07 -3.37
C CYS A 96 -28.83 -16.54 -3.18
N ALA A 97 -27.85 -15.92 -3.86
CA ALA A 97 -27.66 -14.48 -3.83
C ALA A 97 -28.87 -13.72 -4.37
N VAL A 98 -29.41 -14.13 -5.53
CA VAL A 98 -30.63 -13.54 -6.12
C VAL A 98 -31.79 -13.63 -5.15
N LYS A 99 -31.99 -14.80 -4.53
CA LYS A 99 -33.06 -14.99 -3.54
C LYS A 99 -32.88 -14.05 -2.35
N VAL A 100 -31.69 -13.93 -1.79
CA VAL A 100 -31.45 -13.03 -0.65
C VAL A 100 -31.65 -11.58 -1.03
N LEU A 101 -31.17 -11.16 -2.20
CA LEU A 101 -31.31 -9.78 -2.71
C LEU A 101 -32.78 -9.42 -3.01
N SER A 102 -33.55 -10.36 -3.55
CA SER A 102 -34.97 -10.19 -3.81
C SER A 102 -35.79 -10.17 -2.51
N ASP A 103 -35.59 -11.17 -1.64
CA ASP A 103 -36.44 -11.40 -0.47
C ASP A 103 -36.19 -10.35 0.63
N TYR A 104 -34.92 -10.00 0.89
CA TYR A 104 -34.56 -9.13 2.02
C TYR A 104 -34.29 -7.69 1.62
N LEU A 105 -33.69 -7.46 0.44
CA LEU A 105 -33.34 -6.11 -0.04
C LEU A 105 -34.36 -5.55 -1.03
N LYS A 106 -35.34 -6.36 -1.47
CA LYS A 106 -36.43 -5.96 -2.38
C LYS A 106 -35.94 -5.32 -3.66
N ILE A 107 -34.82 -5.79 -4.20
CA ILE A 107 -34.26 -5.30 -5.47
C ILE A 107 -35.02 -5.97 -6.63
N PRO A 108 -35.88 -5.24 -7.37
CA PRO A 108 -36.68 -5.83 -8.43
C PRO A 108 -35.81 -6.17 -9.66
N GLY A 109 -36.08 -7.31 -10.31
CA GLY A 109 -35.50 -7.64 -11.61
C GLY A 109 -34.05 -8.15 -11.58
N ILE A 110 -33.50 -8.48 -10.41
CA ILE A 110 -32.20 -9.14 -10.34
C ILE A 110 -32.33 -10.60 -10.75
N LEU A 111 -31.58 -11.00 -11.77
CA LEU A 111 -31.55 -12.36 -12.29
C LEU A 111 -30.18 -12.99 -12.04
N SER A 112 -30.09 -14.32 -12.19
CA SER A 112 -28.81 -15.01 -11.99
C SER A 112 -27.76 -14.59 -13.03
N GLU A 113 -28.18 -14.15 -14.22
CA GLU A 113 -27.30 -13.61 -15.26
C GLU A 113 -26.75 -12.22 -14.91
N SER A 114 -27.37 -11.51 -13.96
CA SER A 114 -26.86 -10.23 -13.45
C SER A 114 -25.66 -10.42 -12.52
N ILE A 115 -25.40 -11.65 -12.08
CA ILE A 115 -24.29 -12.01 -11.20
C ILE A 115 -23.21 -12.68 -12.03
N SER A 116 -22.08 -12.01 -12.19
CA SER A 116 -20.96 -12.52 -12.98
C SER A 116 -20.28 -13.70 -12.30
N ARG A 117 -20.10 -13.65 -10.97
CA ARG A 117 -19.53 -14.75 -10.17
C ARG A 117 -20.12 -14.72 -8.76
N SER A 118 -20.44 -15.90 -8.24
CA SER A 118 -20.87 -16.05 -6.85
C SER A 118 -20.19 -17.25 -6.19
N HIS A 119 -19.57 -17.06 -5.04
CA HIS A 119 -18.95 -18.15 -4.29
C HIS A 119 -18.85 -17.84 -2.79
N ARG A 120 -18.70 -18.89 -1.97
CA ARG A 120 -18.41 -18.74 -0.54
C ARG A 120 -16.95 -18.38 -0.35
N LEU A 121 -16.68 -17.41 0.52
CA LEU A 121 -15.31 -17.11 0.94
C LEU A 121 -14.77 -18.24 1.83
N ALA A 122 -13.55 -18.68 1.54
CA ALA A 122 -12.86 -19.67 2.34
C ALA A 122 -12.40 -19.04 3.67
N GLN A 123 -13.26 -19.11 4.68
CA GLN A 123 -12.92 -18.78 6.07
C GLN A 123 -13.31 -19.97 6.95
N ALA A 124 -12.44 -20.33 7.90
CA ALA A 124 -12.73 -21.36 8.88
C ALA A 124 -13.69 -20.79 9.93
N GLY A 125 -14.96 -21.21 9.89
CA GLY A 125 -16.01 -20.76 10.81
C GLY A 125 -17.40 -21.24 10.38
N THR A 126 -18.41 -20.98 11.21
CA THR A 126 -19.82 -21.27 10.92
C THR A 126 -20.40 -20.21 9.98
N ASP A 127 -21.08 -20.64 8.91
CA ASP A 127 -21.73 -19.86 7.84
C ASP A 127 -20.83 -18.83 7.12
N ARG A 128 -20.10 -19.31 6.11
CA ARG A 128 -19.20 -18.52 5.27
C ARG A 128 -19.92 -17.40 4.51
N PRO A 129 -19.32 -16.20 4.37
CA PRO A 129 -19.91 -15.13 3.58
C PRO A 129 -20.05 -15.51 2.10
N LEU A 130 -21.17 -15.12 1.50
CA LEU A 130 -21.41 -15.23 0.06
C LEU A 130 -20.89 -13.97 -0.64
N LEU A 131 -19.91 -14.15 -1.51
CA LEU A 131 -19.37 -13.09 -2.37
C LEU A 131 -20.11 -13.12 -3.71
N SER A 132 -20.77 -12.03 -4.07
CA SER A 132 -21.43 -11.84 -5.37
C SER A 132 -20.78 -10.68 -6.13
N LEU A 133 -20.36 -10.92 -7.37
CA LEU A 133 -19.66 -10.01 -8.28
C LEU A 133 -20.50 -9.65 -9.50
#